data_AF-A0A4C1U1E0-F1
#
_entry.id   AF-A0A4C1U1E0-F1
#
_cell.length_a   1.000
_cell.length_b   1.000
_cell.length_c   1.000
_cell.angle_alpha   90.00
_cell.angle_beta   90.00
_cell.angle_gamma   90.00
#
_symmetry.space_group_name_H-M   'P 1'
#
loop_
_entity.id
_entity.type
_entity.pdbx_description
1 polymer ?
#
loop_
_entity_poly.entity_id
_entity_poly.type
_entity_poly.pdbx_seq_one_letter_code
_entity_poly.pdbx_strand_id
1 'polypeptide(L)'
;MKTRDSNSNTSNLTDVKAPNVLDDRRNKDVSSYSDISKPDINRCEVNFNEHINLDEFEIVVDQLDLHQQAEIDTLLRKYKSFFAKYVVGTVRDCEAHINLMVDKYCAKRPYRCIVDDRKEIEDQVSQLLKMKLIEESYSPFAAPVTLAYKKRR
;
A
#
# COMPACT_ATOMS: atom_id res chain seq x y z
N MET A 1 -40.84 -44.89 -3.13
CA MET A 1 -41.98 -44.53 -2.25
C MET A 1 -41.44 -43.52 -1.24
N LYS A 2 -41.85 -42.26 -1.11
CA LYS A 2 -42.99 -41.45 -1.56
C LYS A 2 -42.47 -40.03 -1.85
N THR A 3 -43.01 -39.42 -2.89
CA THR A 3 -43.03 -37.98 -3.17
C THR A 3 -43.88 -37.22 -2.15
N ARG A 4 -43.55 -35.96 -1.87
CA ARG A 4 -44.53 -34.91 -1.53
C ARG A 4 -44.02 -33.54 -1.96
N ASP A 5 -44.67 -33.03 -2.99
CA ASP A 5 -44.65 -31.65 -3.45
C ASP A 5 -45.41 -30.75 -2.45
N SER A 6 -45.05 -29.47 -2.41
CA SER A 6 -45.94 -28.39 -1.97
C SER A 6 -45.59 -27.13 -2.75
N ASN A 7 -46.35 -26.94 -3.84
CA ASN A 7 -46.51 -25.69 -4.56
C ASN A 7 -47.30 -24.68 -3.72
N SER A 8 -46.91 -23.41 -3.78
CA SER A 8 -47.86 -22.29 -3.66
C SER A 8 -47.46 -21.17 -4.63
N ASN A 9 -48.24 -21.05 -5.70
CA ASN A 9 -48.25 -19.97 -6.68
C ASN A 9 -48.77 -18.66 -6.08
N THR A 10 -48.25 -17.51 -6.54
CA THR A 10 -48.97 -16.25 -6.88
C THR A 10 -47.97 -15.36 -7.67
N SER A 11 -48.02 -15.31 -9.00
CA SER A 11 -48.76 -14.37 -9.88
C SER A 11 -48.12 -12.97 -10.10
N ASN A 12 -47.29 -12.87 -11.15
CA ASN A 12 -47.29 -11.95 -12.32
C ASN A 12 -47.36 -10.40 -12.24
N LEU A 13 -46.64 -9.81 -13.22
CA LEU A 13 -46.89 -8.57 -13.99
C LEU A 13 -46.52 -7.23 -13.31
N THR A 14 -45.88 -6.20 -13.91
CA THR A 14 -45.65 -5.74 -15.30
C THR A 14 -44.48 -4.74 -15.35
N ASP A 15 -43.77 -4.70 -16.47
CA ASP A 15 -42.99 -3.57 -16.98
C ASP A 15 -43.82 -2.29 -17.15
N VAL A 16 -43.31 -1.12 -16.72
CA VAL A 16 -43.81 0.19 -17.16
C VAL A 16 -42.64 1.13 -17.47
N LYS A 17 -42.58 1.47 -18.75
CA LYS A 17 -41.69 2.40 -19.46
C LYS A 17 -42.10 3.85 -19.15
N ALA A 18 -41.16 4.70 -18.69
CA ALA A 18 -41.36 6.14 -18.51
C ALA A 18 -41.03 6.93 -19.80
N PRO A 19 -41.73 8.05 -20.09
CA PRO A 19 -41.74 8.66 -21.41
C PRO A 19 -40.69 9.76 -21.62
N ASN A 20 -40.17 9.83 -22.84
CA ASN A 20 -39.39 10.93 -23.36
C ASN A 20 -40.27 12.17 -23.57
N VAL A 21 -39.86 13.32 -23.03
CA VAL A 21 -40.36 14.64 -23.45
C VAL A 21 -39.19 15.42 -24.03
N LEU A 22 -39.33 15.72 -25.32
CA LEU A 22 -38.51 16.66 -26.08
C LEU A 22 -38.89 18.09 -25.64
N ASP A 23 -37.89 18.93 -25.39
CA ASP A 23 -38.06 20.38 -25.54
C ASP A 23 -36.96 20.94 -26.45
N ASP A 24 -37.40 21.30 -27.65
CA ASP A 24 -36.73 22.16 -28.61
C ASP A 24 -36.43 23.53 -27.96
N ARG A 25 -35.22 24.07 -28.18
CA ARG A 25 -35.02 25.45 -28.64
C ARG A 25 -33.54 25.83 -28.85
N ARG A 26 -33.22 25.94 -30.15
CA ARG A 26 -32.46 27.03 -30.80
C ARG A 26 -30.92 26.98 -30.75
N ASN A 27 -30.39 26.63 -31.91
CA ASN A 27 -29.12 27.05 -32.46
C ASN A 27 -28.92 28.59 -32.35
N LYS A 28 -27.77 29.03 -31.84
CA LYS A 28 -27.15 30.30 -32.21
C LYS A 28 -25.65 30.22 -31.99
N ASP A 29 -24.97 30.22 -33.13
CA ASP A 29 -23.53 30.31 -33.29
C ASP A 29 -22.90 31.53 -32.60
N VAL A 30 -21.69 31.27 -32.07
CA VAL A 30 -20.52 32.16 -31.97
C VAL A 30 -20.61 33.34 -31.00
N SER A 31 -19.92 33.19 -29.86
CA SER A 31 -19.03 34.22 -29.33
C SER A 31 -17.95 33.57 -28.47
N SER A 32 -16.70 33.96 -28.73
CA SER A 32 -15.47 33.38 -28.25
C SER A 32 -15.34 33.40 -26.72
N TYR A 33 -15.20 32.23 -26.12
CA TYR A 33 -14.55 32.11 -24.81
C TYR A 33 -13.37 31.18 -24.98
N SER A 34 -12.19 31.80 -25.02
CA SER A 34 -10.88 31.18 -25.01
C SER A 34 -10.82 30.02 -24.02
N ASP A 35 -10.30 28.90 -24.49
CA ASP A 35 -9.94 27.72 -23.72
C ASP A 35 -9.33 28.11 -22.37
N ILE A 36 -10.14 28.08 -21.32
CA ILE A 36 -9.62 27.93 -19.97
C ILE A 36 -9.22 26.46 -19.91
N SER A 37 -7.94 26.21 -20.22
CA SER A 37 -7.30 24.94 -19.93
C SER A 37 -7.61 24.61 -18.47
N LYS A 38 -8.45 23.59 -18.27
CA LYS A 38 -8.63 23.01 -16.95
C LYS A 38 -7.23 22.61 -16.49
N PRO A 39 -6.76 23.04 -15.31
CA PRO A 39 -5.46 22.61 -14.83
C PRO A 39 -5.48 21.08 -14.81
N ASP A 40 -4.52 20.51 -15.53
CA ASP A 40 -4.31 19.08 -15.61
C ASP A 40 -4.31 18.55 -14.17
N ILE A 41 -5.26 17.68 -13.85
CA ILE A 41 -5.43 17.19 -12.49
C ILE A 41 -4.16 16.42 -12.15
N ASN A 42 -3.30 17.09 -11.37
CA ASN A 42 -2.07 16.64 -10.74
C ASN A 42 -1.75 15.16 -11.02
N ARG A 43 -0.95 14.93 -12.05
CA ARG A 43 -0.21 13.68 -12.18
C ARG A 43 0.79 13.65 -11.01
N CYS A 44 0.36 13.10 -9.87
CA CYS A 44 1.22 12.89 -8.71
C CYS A 44 2.24 11.80 -9.07
N GLU A 45 3.35 12.21 -9.66
CA GLU A 45 4.51 11.35 -9.84
C GLU A 45 5.17 11.18 -8.47
N VAL A 46 5.02 9.98 -7.92
CA VAL A 46 5.65 9.62 -6.64
C VAL A 46 7.13 9.40 -6.89
N ASN A 47 7.96 10.35 -6.46
CA ASN A 47 9.41 10.17 -6.42
C ASN A 47 9.79 9.35 -5.18
N PHE A 48 10.36 8.16 -5.38
CA PHE A 48 10.79 7.27 -4.30
C PHE A 48 12.21 7.57 -3.80
N ASN A 49 12.90 8.56 -4.38
CA ASN A 49 14.30 8.93 -4.08
C ASN A 49 15.25 7.71 -4.05
N GLU A 50 14.93 6.64 -4.81
CA GLU A 50 15.76 5.45 -4.86
C GLU A 50 17.10 5.83 -5.52
N HIS A 51 18.21 5.62 -4.79
CA HIS A 51 19.59 5.91 -5.22
C HIS A 51 20.07 7.36 -5.13
N ILE A 52 19.33 8.26 -4.48
CA ILE A 52 19.91 9.55 -4.09
C ILE A 52 20.91 9.29 -2.97
N ASN A 53 22.18 9.64 -3.20
CA ASN A 53 23.18 9.65 -2.15
C ASN A 53 22.78 10.74 -1.14
N LEU A 54 22.61 10.36 0.14
CA LEU A 54 22.20 11.29 1.20
C LEU A 54 23.17 12.48 1.32
N ASP A 55 24.44 12.27 0.96
CA ASP A 55 25.48 13.30 1.01
C ASP A 55 25.37 14.29 -0.16
N GLU A 56 24.70 13.91 -1.25
CA GLU A 56 24.50 14.72 -2.46
C GLU A 56 23.07 15.31 -2.53
N PHE A 57 22.22 15.01 -1.56
CA PHE A 57 20.85 15.50 -1.53
C PHE A 57 20.79 16.95 -1.04
N GLU A 58 20.56 17.88 -1.96
CA GLU A 58 20.29 19.27 -1.63
C GLU A 58 18.80 19.55 -1.53
N ILE A 59 18.39 20.15 -0.41
CA ILE A 59 17.01 20.63 -0.20
C ILE A 59 16.90 21.98 -0.92
N VAL A 60 16.35 21.97 -2.13
CA VAL A 60 16.09 23.20 -2.89
C VAL A 60 14.76 23.81 -2.41
N VAL A 61 14.85 24.94 -1.70
CA VAL A 61 13.68 25.71 -1.18
C VAL A 61 13.59 27.12 -1.78
N ASP A 62 14.36 27.39 -2.83
CA ASP A 62 14.52 28.73 -3.45
C ASP A 62 13.20 29.33 -3.96
N GLN A 63 12.18 28.49 -4.18
CA GLN A 63 10.86 28.89 -4.66
C GLN A 63 9.88 29.25 -3.54
N LEU A 64 10.25 29.04 -2.28
CA LEU A 64 9.40 29.25 -1.11
C LEU A 64 9.81 30.52 -0.36
N ASP A 65 8.82 31.28 0.08
CA ASP A 65 9.05 32.45 0.94
C ASP A 65 9.52 32.02 2.35
N LEU A 66 10.24 32.89 3.05
CA LEU A 66 10.74 32.69 4.42
C LEU A 66 9.63 32.24 5.37
N HIS A 67 8.42 32.79 5.23
CA HIS A 67 7.27 32.37 6.02
C HIS A 67 6.85 30.92 5.72
N GLN A 68 6.79 30.54 4.45
CA GLN A 68 6.40 29.19 4.03
C GLN A 68 7.44 28.15 4.46
N GLN A 69 8.72 28.47 4.36
CA GLN A 69 9.80 27.62 4.86
C GLN A 69 9.65 27.37 6.36
N ALA A 70 9.38 28.43 7.15
CA ALA A 70 9.17 28.31 8.59
C ALA A 70 7.93 27.46 8.96
N GLU A 71 6.86 27.58 8.18
CA GLU A 71 5.65 26.77 8.36
C GLU A 71 5.91 25.28 8.11
N ILE A 72 6.62 24.95 7.02
CA ILE A 72 7.01 23.57 6.70
C ILE A 72 7.92 23.01 7.79
N ASP A 73 8.90 23.78 8.25
CA ASP A 73 9.80 23.39 9.33
C ASP A 73 9.04 23.08 10.62
N THR A 74 8.05 23.92 10.94
CA THR A 74 7.18 23.73 12.10
C THR A 74 6.37 22.45 11.97
N LEU A 75 5.85 22.17 10.77
CA LEU A 75 5.09 20.96 10.46
C LEU A 75 5.95 19.70 10.57
N LEU A 76 7.14 19.71 9.98
CA LEU A 76 8.09 18.59 10.02
C LEU A 76 8.51 18.28 11.45
N ARG A 77 8.78 19.30 12.27
CA ARG A 77 9.10 19.12 13.69
C ARG A 77 7.91 18.56 14.47
N LYS A 78 6.70 19.07 14.22
CA LYS A 78 5.47 18.61 14.87
C LYS A 78 5.17 17.14 14.60
N TYR A 79 5.36 16.70 13.36
CA TYR A 79 5.06 15.34 12.93
C TYR A 79 6.30 14.45 12.77
N LYS A 80 7.44 14.85 13.35
CA LYS A 80 8.72 14.12 13.22
C LYS A 80 8.62 12.64 13.60
N SER A 81 7.80 12.31 14.60
CA SER A 81 7.58 10.93 15.06
C SER A 81 6.77 10.06 14.10
N PHE A 82 6.00 10.65 13.19
CA PHE A 82 5.20 9.91 12.21
C PHE A 82 6.05 9.45 11.01
N PHE A 83 7.19 10.10 10.78
CA PHE A 83 8.13 9.71 9.74
C PHE A 83 9.08 8.62 10.26
N ALA A 84 8.99 7.44 9.66
CA ALA A 84 9.94 6.37 9.91
C ALA A 84 11.29 6.71 9.25
N LYS A 85 12.23 7.27 10.02
CA LYS A 85 13.60 7.46 9.53
C LYS A 85 14.39 6.14 9.53
N TYR A 86 14.36 5.43 10.66
CA TYR A 86 15.07 4.14 10.86
C TYR A 86 14.39 3.23 11.89
N VAL A 87 13.15 3.54 12.30
CA VAL A 87 12.47 2.83 13.40
C VAL A 87 11.21 2.19 12.85
N VAL A 88 11.04 0.90 13.14
CA VAL A 88 9.79 0.18 12.85
C VAL A 88 8.76 0.59 13.89
N GLY A 89 7.58 1.03 13.43
CA GLY A 89 6.45 1.33 14.32
C GLY A 89 5.95 0.06 15.00
N THR A 90 5.56 0.15 16.27
CA THR A 90 4.95 -0.95 17.02
C THR A 90 3.56 -0.55 17.46
N VAL A 91 2.60 -1.46 17.31
CA VAL A 91 1.25 -1.33 17.87
C VAL A 91 1.22 -2.10 19.19
N ARG A 92 0.67 -1.47 20.23
CA ARG A 92 0.47 -2.11 21.53
C ARG A 92 -0.95 -2.64 21.63
N ASP A 93 -1.16 -3.62 22.51
CA ASP A 93 -2.49 -4.10 22.90
C ASP A 93 -3.29 -4.82 21.79
N CYS A 94 -2.62 -5.26 20.73
CA CYS A 94 -3.22 -6.09 19.67
C CYS A 94 -2.25 -7.23 19.32
N GLU A 95 -2.73 -8.47 19.41
CA GLU A 95 -1.99 -9.67 18.99
C GLU A 95 -2.71 -10.33 17.81
N ALA A 96 -1.94 -10.72 16.79
CA ALA A 96 -2.47 -11.44 15.65
C ALA A 96 -2.45 -12.95 15.92
N HIS A 97 -3.63 -13.58 15.97
CA HIS A 97 -3.75 -15.03 16.07
C HIS A 97 -3.97 -15.67 14.70
N ILE A 98 -3.16 -16.68 14.37
CA ILE A 98 -3.24 -17.43 13.12
C ILE A 98 -3.81 -18.82 13.42
N ASN A 99 -5.03 -19.08 12.98
CA ASN A 99 -5.69 -20.38 13.17
C ASN A 99 -5.21 -21.39 12.11
N LEU A 100 -4.83 -22.59 12.56
CA LEU A 100 -4.46 -23.69 11.67
C LEU A 100 -5.72 -24.35 11.10
N MET A 101 -5.69 -24.69 9.81
CA MET A 101 -6.76 -25.51 9.20
C MET A 101 -6.61 -27.00 9.56
N VAL A 102 -5.37 -27.44 9.82
CA VAL A 102 -5.02 -28.82 10.16
C VAL A 102 -3.93 -28.78 11.23
N ASP A 103 -4.10 -29.56 12.29
CA ASP A 103 -3.16 -29.66 13.42
C ASP A 103 -1.93 -30.50 13.05
N LYS A 104 -1.11 -29.99 12.13
CA LYS A 104 0.11 -30.65 11.66
C LYS A 104 1.26 -29.67 11.51
N TYR A 105 2.39 -30.02 12.12
CA TYR A 105 3.64 -29.29 11.96
C TYR A 105 4.27 -29.49 10.58
N CYS A 106 4.85 -28.42 10.04
CA CYS A 106 5.61 -28.44 8.79
C CYS A 106 7.04 -27.96 9.05
N ALA A 107 8.01 -28.84 8.87
CA ALA A 107 9.43 -28.54 8.95
C ALA A 107 10.12 -28.90 7.63
N LYS A 108 10.81 -27.92 7.04
CA LYS A 108 11.56 -28.07 5.79
C LYS A 108 13.03 -27.79 6.06
N ARG A 109 13.91 -28.51 5.38
CA ARG A 109 15.35 -28.32 5.48
C ARG A 109 15.76 -26.99 4.83
N PRO A 110 16.72 -26.24 5.40
CA PRO A 110 17.30 -25.07 4.75
C PRO A 110 17.90 -25.43 3.38
N TYR A 111 17.85 -24.48 2.44
CA TYR A 111 18.52 -24.64 1.15
C TYR A 111 20.04 -24.51 1.29
N ARG A 112 20.76 -25.03 0.29
CA ARG A 112 22.20 -24.85 0.20
C ARG A 112 22.49 -23.42 -0.29
N CYS A 113 23.25 -22.67 0.48
CA CYS A 113 23.69 -21.30 0.16
C CYS A 113 25.20 -21.29 -0.16
N ILE A 114 25.65 -20.31 -0.95
CA ILE A 114 27.07 -19.97 -1.01
C ILE A 114 27.48 -19.21 0.27
N VAL A 115 28.78 -19.11 0.52
CA VAL A 115 29.32 -18.50 1.75
C VAL A 115 28.92 -17.03 1.87
N ASP A 116 28.98 -16.29 0.76
CA ASP A 116 28.65 -14.86 0.74
C ASP A 116 27.16 -14.61 1.00
N ASP A 117 26.28 -15.37 0.35
CA ASP A 117 24.83 -15.29 0.60
C ASP A 117 24.47 -15.64 2.04
N ARG A 118 25.13 -16.66 2.62
CA ARG A 118 24.90 -17.03 4.01
C ARG A 118 25.30 -15.90 4.94
N LYS A 119 26.45 -15.26 4.69
CA LYS A 119 26.93 -14.14 5.48
C LYS A 119 25.95 -12.96 5.41
N GLU A 120 25.47 -12.61 4.22
CA GLU A 120 24.47 -11.54 4.05
C GLU A 120 23.17 -11.86 4.81
N ILE A 121 22.69 -13.10 4.74
CA ILE A 121 21.52 -13.54 5.51
C ILE A 121 21.78 -13.41 7.02
N GLU A 122 22.93 -13.86 7.51
CA GLU A 122 23.31 -13.78 8.92
C GLU A 122 23.42 -12.32 9.40
N ASP A 123 23.98 -11.42 8.59
CA ASP A 123 24.09 -10.00 8.88
C ASP A 123 22.71 -9.33 8.98
N GLN A 124 21.80 -9.62 8.04
CA GLN A 124 20.42 -9.13 8.06
C GLN A 124 19.63 -9.67 9.27
N VAL A 125 19.72 -10.97 9.55
CA VAL A 125 19.07 -11.60 10.71
C VAL A 125 19.57 -10.98 12.02
N SER A 126 20.89 -10.73 12.13
CA SER A 126 21.49 -10.09 13.30
C SER A 126 20.95 -8.67 13.51
N GLN A 127 20.74 -7.90 12.44
CA GLN A 127 20.12 -6.58 12.52
C GLN A 127 18.66 -6.66 13.00
N LEU A 128 17.88 -7.61 12.48
CA LEU A 128 16.48 -7.82 12.89
C LEU A 128 16.36 -8.22 14.37
N LEU A 129 17.26 -9.09 14.84
CA LEU A 129 17.36 -9.47 16.26
C LEU A 129 17.71 -8.26 17.13
N LYS A 130 18.69 -7.44 16.73
CA LYS A 130 19.07 -6.21 17.44
C LYS A 130 17.91 -5.22 17.55
N MET A 131 17.08 -5.12 16.50
CA MET A 131 15.89 -4.28 16.47
C MET A 131 14.67 -4.90 17.19
N LYS A 132 14.78 -6.13 17.70
CA LYS A 132 13.69 -6.88 18.33
C LYS A 132 12.46 -7.07 17.42
N LEU A 133 12.70 -7.26 16.12
CA LEU A 133 11.67 -7.59 15.13
C LEU A 133 11.41 -9.09 15.03
N ILE A 134 12.42 -9.88 15.37
CA ILE A 134 12.37 -11.34 15.46
C ILE A 134 13.00 -11.78 16.78
N GLU A 135 12.73 -13.02 17.17
CA GLU A 135 13.28 -13.63 18.39
C GLU A 135 13.70 -15.08 18.14
N GLU A 136 14.60 -15.58 18.98
CA GLU A 136 14.99 -16.99 18.97
C GLU A 136 13.88 -17.85 19.59
N SER A 137 13.56 -18.98 18.97
CA SER A 137 12.53 -19.90 19.47
C SER A 137 12.85 -21.35 19.10
N TYR A 138 12.30 -22.28 19.87
CA TYR A 138 12.37 -23.72 19.61
C TYR A 138 11.09 -24.20 18.94
N SER A 139 10.80 -23.67 17.74
CA SER A 139 9.56 -23.97 17.02
C SER A 139 9.61 -25.32 16.28
N PRO A 140 8.53 -26.13 16.31
CA PRO A 140 8.39 -27.31 15.45
C PRO A 140 8.11 -26.94 13.98
N PHE A 141 7.75 -25.68 13.70
CA PHE A 141 7.59 -25.16 12.35
C PHE A 141 8.92 -24.60 11.83
N ALA A 142 9.30 -24.99 10.61
CA ALA A 142 10.51 -24.50 9.97
C ALA A 142 10.33 -24.36 8.45
N ALA A 143 10.69 -23.20 7.92
CA ALA A 143 10.72 -22.91 6.49
C ALA A 143 12.15 -22.49 6.07
N PRO A 144 12.61 -22.87 4.88
CA PRO A 144 13.92 -22.44 4.40
C PRO A 144 13.91 -20.95 4.05
N VAL A 145 15.05 -20.30 4.27
CA VAL A 145 15.29 -18.91 3.90
C VAL A 145 16.05 -18.85 2.58
N THR A 146 15.74 -17.86 1.74
CA THR A 146 16.42 -17.60 0.46
C THR A 146 16.73 -16.12 0.32
N LEU A 147 17.91 -15.79 -0.20
CA LEU A 147 18.26 -14.42 -0.55
C LEU A 147 17.57 -14.03 -1.87
N ALA A 148 16.98 -12.84 -1.92
CA ALA A 148 16.34 -12.31 -3.11
C ALA A 148 16.91 -10.91 -3.43
N TYR A 149 17.53 -10.77 -4.60
CA TYR A 149 18.09 -9.49 -5.04
C TYR A 149 16.99 -8.61 -5.64
N LYS A 150 16.88 -7.38 -5.13
CA LYS A 150 16.02 -6.35 -5.71
C LYS A 150 16.64 -5.89 -7.04
N LYS A 151 15.88 -6.03 -8.14
CA LYS A 151 16.28 -5.47 -9.44
C LYS A 151 16.38 -3.95 -9.32
N ARG A 152 17.49 -3.37 -9.77
CA ARG A 152 17.60 -1.91 -9.92
C ARG A 152 16.67 -1.47 -11.06
N ARG A 153 15.82 -0.47 -10.80
CA ARG A 153 14.94 0.14 -11.81
C ARG A 153 15.68 1.23 -12.56
#